data_AF-A0A1C6ERU1-F1
#
_entry.id   AF-A0A1C6ERU1-F1
#
_cell.length_a   1.000
_cell.length_b   1.000
_cell.length_c   1.000
_cell.angle_alpha   90.00
_cell.angle_beta   90.00
_cell.angle_gamma   90.00
#
_symmetry.space_group_name_H-M   'P 1'
#
loop_
_entity.id
_entity.type
_entity.pdbx_description
1 polymer ?
#
loop_
_entity_poly.entity_id
_entity_poly.type
_entity_poly.pdbx_seq_one_letter_code
_entity_poly.pdbx_strand_id
1 'polypeptide(L)'
;MNNSKIIDGEELKGKIGAFTQYLIDKEKSNSTIEGYRRNVKRFIEFIGKSKINKNTVLEYKSALMNMYKTATINAALSAINSFFAFVNKKLSQL
;
A
#
# COMPACT_ATOMS: atom_id res chain seq x y z
N MET A 1 7.03 13.76 19.90
CA MET A 1 7.03 12.33 19.53
C MET A 1 5.63 12.00 19.07
N ASN A 2 5.37 11.93 17.76
CA ASN A 2 4.02 11.69 17.28
C ASN A 2 3.64 10.24 17.58
N ASN A 3 2.54 10.07 18.31
CA ASN A 3 1.87 8.79 18.61
C ASN A 3 1.37 8.13 17.32
N SER A 4 2.28 7.72 16.43
CA SER A 4 1.90 6.91 15.28
C SER A 4 1.49 5.55 15.82
N LYS A 5 0.17 5.35 15.88
CA LYS A 5 -0.46 4.04 16.06
C LYS A 5 0.34 3.02 15.23
N ILE A 6 0.75 1.94 15.88
CA ILE A 6 1.50 0.88 15.23
C ILE A 6 0.50 0.14 14.34
N ILE A 7 0.66 0.25 13.01
CA ILE A 7 -0.20 -0.41 12.03
C ILE A 7 0.52 -1.65 11.51
N ASP A 8 -0.13 -2.80 11.58
CA ASP A 8 0.32 -4.07 10.99
C ASP A 8 -0.43 -4.41 9.70
N GLY A 9 -0.05 -5.50 9.04
CA GLY A 9 -0.69 -5.91 7.79
C GLY A 9 -2.16 -6.28 7.91
N GLU A 10 -2.62 -6.76 9.07
CA GLU A 10 -4.03 -7.11 9.27
C GLU A 10 -4.89 -5.83 9.35
N GLU A 11 -4.41 -4.82 10.08
CA GLU A 11 -5.08 -3.51 10.11
C GLU A 11 -5.12 -2.86 8.72
N LEU A 12 -4.04 -2.94 7.94
CA LEU A 12 -4.02 -2.44 6.56
C LEU A 12 -5.00 -3.18 5.65
N LYS A 13 -5.12 -4.50 5.80
CA LYS A 13 -6.04 -5.31 5.00
C LYS A 13 -7.47 -4.81 5.14
N GLY A 14 -7.87 -4.42 6.35
CA GLY A 14 -9.16 -3.81 6.64
C GLY A 14 -9.42 -2.47 5.93
N LYS A 15 -8.39 -1.79 5.40
CA LYS A 15 -8.52 -0.50 4.71
C LYS A 15 -8.69 -0.60 3.19
N ILE A 16 -8.54 -1.79 2.59
CA ILE A 16 -8.58 -1.97 1.12
C ILE A 16 -9.92 -1.56 0.52
N GLY A 17 -11.05 -1.82 1.20
CA GLY A 17 -12.38 -1.41 0.73
C GLY A 17 -12.49 0.11 0.61
N ALA A 18 -12.15 0.82 1.69
CA ALA A 18 -12.16 2.28 1.71
C ALA A 18 -11.13 2.89 0.74
N PHE A 19 -9.99 2.24 0.54
CA PHE A 19 -9.03 2.65 -0.48
C PHE A 19 -9.58 2.49 -1.90
N THR A 20 -10.36 1.43 -2.15
CA THR A 20 -11.02 1.21 -3.45
C THR A 20 -11.97 2.36 -3.74
N GLN A 21 -12.81 2.74 -2.77
CA GLN A 21 -13.70 3.90 -2.91
C GLN A 21 -12.91 5.19 -3.15
N TYR A 22 -11.83 5.42 -2.39
CA TYR A 22 -10.96 6.58 -2.61
C TYR A 22 -10.40 6.66 -4.04
N LEU A 23 -10.07 5.54 -4.67
CA LEU A 23 -9.60 5.54 -6.06
C LEU A 23 -10.71 5.85 -7.07
N ILE A 24 -11.94 5.39 -6.78
CA ILE A 24 -13.14 5.74 -7.56
C ILE A 24 -13.39 7.26 -7.47
N ASP A 25 -13.36 7.82 -6.26
CA ASP A 25 -13.53 9.27 -6.03
C ASP A 25 -12.41 10.11 -6.68
N LYS A 26 -11.27 9.47 -6.98
CA LYS A 26 -10.14 10.04 -7.74
C LYS A 26 -10.21 9.75 -9.24
N GLU A 27 -11.36 9.27 -9.73
CA GLU A 27 -11.66 9.00 -11.13
C GLU A 27 -10.63 8.07 -11.80
N LYS A 28 -10.07 7.12 -11.03
CA LYS A 28 -9.16 6.12 -11.60
C LYS A 28 -9.94 5.10 -12.41
N SER A 29 -9.36 4.70 -13.54
CA SER A 29 -9.94 3.62 -14.36
C SER A 29 -10.02 2.31 -13.57
N ASN A 30 -10.98 1.45 -13.92
CA ASN A 30 -11.12 0.12 -13.32
C ASN A 30 -9.82 -0.71 -13.41
N SER A 31 -9.10 -0.62 -14.53
CA SER A 31 -7.80 -1.30 -14.70
C SER A 31 -6.76 -0.79 -13.69
N THR A 32 -6.68 0.53 -13.50
CA THR A 32 -5.79 1.12 -12.50
C THR A 32 -6.19 0.73 -11.07
N ILE A 33 -7.50 0.74 -10.75
CA ILE A 33 -8.03 0.34 -9.45
C ILE A 33 -7.63 -1.10 -9.13
N GLU A 34 -7.89 -2.03 -10.04
CA GLU A 34 -7.56 -3.45 -9.83
C GLU A 34 -6.04 -3.68 -9.77
N GLY A 35 -5.26 -2.96 -10.58
CA GLY A 35 -3.81 -2.95 -10.49
C GLY A 35 -3.32 -2.48 -9.11
N TYR A 36 -3.90 -1.41 -8.59
CA TYR A 36 -3.53 -0.86 -7.29
C TYR A 36 -3.91 -1.83 -6.15
N ARG A 37 -5.15 -2.32 -6.14
CA ARG A 37 -5.63 -3.30 -5.15
C ARG A 37 -4.76 -4.55 -5.12
N ARG A 38 -4.39 -5.10 -6.27
CA ARG A 38 -3.53 -6.29 -6.36
C ARG A 38 -2.14 -6.05 -5.79
N ASN A 39 -1.50 -4.93 -6.14
CA ASN A 39 -0.16 -4.62 -5.63
C ASN A 39 -0.17 -4.35 -4.12
N VAL A 40 -1.19 -3.64 -3.63
CA VAL A 40 -1.35 -3.39 -2.18
C VAL A 40 -1.58 -4.69 -1.41
N LYS A 41 -2.42 -5.60 -1.93
CA LYS A 41 -2.63 -6.93 -1.31
C LYS A 41 -1.33 -7.73 -1.22
N ARG A 42 -0.56 -7.80 -2.31
CA ARG A 42 0.73 -8.50 -2.32
C ARG A 42 1.73 -7.91 -1.32
N PHE A 43 1.73 -6.59 -1.17
CA PHE A 43 2.55 -5.94 -0.16
C PHE A 43 2.08 -6.31 1.27
N ILE A 44 0.78 -6.27 1.52
CA ILE A 44 0.20 -6.64 2.83
C ILE A 44 0.50 -8.11 3.18
N GLU A 45 0.42 -9.00 2.19
CA GLU A 45 0.79 -10.42 2.35
C GLU A 45 2.29 -10.58 2.65
N PHE A 46 3.15 -9.81 1.99
CA PHE A 46 4.59 -9.82 2.24
C PHE A 46 4.95 -9.40 3.66
N ILE A 47 4.30 -8.36 4.20
CA ILE A 47 4.58 -7.88 5.56
C ILE A 47 3.97 -8.79 6.63
N GLY A 48 2.87 -9.48 6.32
CA GLY A 48 2.15 -10.33 7.26
C GLY A 48 1.73 -9.58 8.52
N LYS A 49 2.05 -10.15 9.69
CA LYS A 49 1.77 -9.53 11.00
C LYS A 49 2.89 -8.59 11.49
N SER A 50 3.88 -8.31 10.65
CA SER A 50 5.00 -7.44 11.02
C SER A 50 4.55 -5.98 11.11
N LYS A 51 5.17 -5.25 12.05
CA LYS A 51 4.98 -3.81 12.17
C LYS A 51 5.57 -3.10 10.96
N ILE A 52 4.82 -2.15 10.41
CA ILE A 52 5.28 -1.38 9.24
C ILE A 52 6.21 -0.28 9.71
N ASN A 53 7.36 -0.20 9.04
CA ASN A 53 8.25 0.95 9.15
C ASN A 53 8.79 1.30 7.75
N LYS A 54 9.63 2.36 7.67
CA LYS A 54 10.20 2.81 6.39
C LYS A 54 11.02 1.72 5.69
N ASN A 55 11.66 0.83 6.44
CA ASN A 55 12.49 -0.24 5.88
C ASN A 55 11.64 -1.33 5.21
N THR A 56 10.41 -1.55 5.67
CA THR A 56 9.52 -2.56 5.10
C THR A 56 9.26 -2.37 3.60
N VAL A 57 9.16 -1.12 3.13
CA VAL A 57 9.01 -0.81 1.69
C VAL A 57 10.31 -1.05 0.91
N LEU A 58 11.46 -0.77 1.55
CA LEU A 58 12.77 -1.03 0.95
C LEU A 58 13.04 -2.53 0.81
N GLU A 59 12.72 -3.32 1.84
CA GLU A 59 12.79 -4.77 1.83
C GLU A 59 11.90 -5.36 0.73
N TYR A 60 10.66 -4.87 0.62
CA TYR A 60 9.76 -5.30 -0.45
C TYR A 60 10.30 -4.95 -1.84
N LYS A 61 10.83 -3.74 -2.02
CA LYS A 61 11.48 -3.33 -3.27
C LYS A 61 12.63 -4.27 -3.62
N SER A 62 13.50 -4.59 -2.66
CA SER A 62 14.62 -5.52 -2.84
C SER A 62 14.13 -6.93 -3.23
N ALA A 63 13.06 -7.42 -2.61
CA ALA A 63 12.46 -8.70 -2.99
C ALA A 63 11.94 -8.70 -4.45
N LEU A 64 11.31 -7.60 -4.89
CA LEU A 64 10.80 -7.50 -6.26
C LEU A 64 11.90 -7.36 -7.32
N MET A 65 13.02 -6.69 -7.02
CA MET A 65 14.13 -6.50 -7.95
C MET A 65 14.73 -7.81 -8.46
N ASN A 66 14.64 -8.88 -7.67
CA ASN A 66 15.13 -10.20 -8.05
C ASN A 66 14.21 -10.95 -9.03
N MET A 67 12.96 -10.49 -9.20
CA MET A 67 11.90 -11.27 -9.87
C MET A 67 11.22 -10.52 -11.03
N TYR A 68 11.26 -9.20 -11.04
CA TYR A 68 10.44 -8.40 -11.93
C TYR A 68 11.22 -7.28 -12.64
N LYS A 69 10.72 -6.90 -13.81
CA LYS A 69 11.22 -5.73 -14.55
C LYS A 69 10.90 -4.43 -13.81
N THR A 70 11.73 -3.41 -14.02
CA THR A 70 11.60 -2.06 -13.43
C THR A 70 10.19 -1.47 -13.55
N ALA A 71 9.52 -1.66 -14.70
CA ALA A 71 8.16 -1.17 -14.91
C ALA A 71 7.14 -1.77 -13.91
N THR A 72 7.23 -3.07 -13.64
CA THR A 72 6.37 -3.76 -12.68
C THR A 72 6.65 -3.29 -11.25
N ILE A 73 7.93 -3.11 -10.91
CA ILE A 73 8.35 -2.60 -9.60
C ILE A 73 7.79 -1.20 -9.38
N ASN A 74 7.92 -0.32 -10.37
CA ASN A 74 7.41 1.06 -10.28
C ASN A 74 5.88 1.09 -10.15
N ALA A 75 5.15 0.23 -10.86
CA ALA A 75 3.71 0.10 -10.72
C ALA A 75 3.31 -0.35 -9.29
N ALA A 76 4.03 -1.32 -8.72
CA ALA A 76 3.81 -1.76 -7.35
C ALA A 76 4.07 -0.65 -6.33
N LEU A 77 5.20 0.06 -6.45
CA LEU A 77 5.55 1.16 -5.55
C LEU A 77 4.58 2.34 -5.67
N SER A 78 4.10 2.65 -6.88
CA SER A 78 3.09 3.68 -7.10
C SER A 78 1.78 3.36 -6.36
N ALA A 79 1.32 2.10 -6.45
CA ALA A 79 0.14 1.65 -5.74
C ALA A 79 0.30 1.73 -4.21
N ILE A 80 1.43 1.27 -3.68
CA ILE A 80 1.75 1.29 -2.24
C ILE A 80 1.83 2.73 -1.72
N ASN A 81 2.51 3.62 -2.44
CA ASN A 81 2.61 5.04 -2.07
C ASN A 81 1.24 5.72 -2.06
N SER A 82 0.40 5.43 -3.06
CA SER A 82 -0.98 5.95 -3.10
C SER A 82 -1.81 5.44 -1.92
N PHE A 83 -1.62 4.18 -1.52
CA PHE A 83 -2.31 3.59 -0.38
C PHE A 83 -1.88 4.22 0.94
N PHE A 84 -0.57 4.42 1.16
CA PHE A 84 -0.08 5.10 2.36
C PHE A 84 -0.51 6.57 2.43
N ALA A 85 -0.55 7.27 1.30
CA ALA A 85 -1.09 8.63 1.27
C ALA A 85 -2.57 8.66 1.70
N PHE A 86 -3.37 7.68 1.27
CA PHE A 86 -4.76 7.51 1.71
C PHE A 86 -4.86 7.22 3.22
N VAL A 87 -4.08 6.26 3.72
CA VAL A 87 -4.08 5.88 5.15
C VAL A 87 -3.65 7.06 6.02
N ASN A 88 -2.59 7.78 5.64
CA ASN A 88 -2.09 8.93 6.39
C ASN A 88 -3.12 10.08 6.45
N LYS A 89 -3.80 10.38 5.32
CA LYS A 89 -4.86 11.40 5.30
C LYS A 89 -6.03 11.06 6.23
N LYS A 90 -6.39 9.78 6.36
CA LYS A 90 -7.44 9.32 7.29
C LYS A 90 -7.01 9.41 8.75
N LEU A 91 -5.73 9.22 9.06
CA LEU A 91 -5.19 9.33 10.42
C LEU A 91 -5.00 10.78 10.87
N SER A 92 -4.75 11.71 9.96
CA SER A 92 -4.59 13.14 10.27
C SER A 92 -5.91 13.89 10.48
N GLN A 93 -7.06 13.23 10.33
CA GLN A 93 -8.40 13.80 10.55
C GLN A 93 -9.12 13.19 11.76
N LEU A 94 -8.37 12.47 12.61
CA LEU A 94 -8.78 11.98 13.93
C LEU A 94 -7.95 12.71 14.98
#